data_AF-A0A3B8Z2M4-F1
#
_entry.id   AF-A0A3B8Z2M4-F1
#
_cell.length_a   1.000
_cell.length_b   1.000
_cell.length_c   1.000
_cell.angle_alpha   90.00
_cell.angle_beta   90.00
_cell.angle_gamma   90.00
#
_symmetry.space_group_name_H-M   'P 1'
#
loop_
_entity.id
_entity.type
_entity.pdbx_description
1 polymer ?
#
loop_
_entity_poly.entity_id
_entity_poly.type
_entity_poly.pdbx_seq_one_letter_code
_entity_poly.pdbx_strand_id
1 'polypeptide(L)'
;VVVGQTSNVTGTVPSAADISVDPTSTVGAAVPFGSPTSVPNITLPPATTFSPGTTPVGDGSGNANINLAPGNYGELDMGVASTLTLSSGTYTFQSIDMGQNSTLELNFTTSGAPVVIDEISILVTGDVDFGNSLDVDVNGEAGTGTTADVERKDYSGGLVLETHGSFHLNQNSQWVGLVIAPFGNIDFGIQSEIWGAGWSLDTHVKQGCVIDFQLADRFDGPGVRVPKIDFALYSEKKTTVGGDVTVSFTASVGSNGDVKVKSGGQTGSVRTGGKLFTGIAATINGNQVGNRRAYIRDGSTVHGSVDGGTDKGRVILGRDTEIFGKVRSTNDILRGENSVVTCSEILCVQPESDETASHTLIDLMEVLVDGTVASIAGTHVATDYNIKRDEALTLAPGTYGRVKLGARSILNLTHGEYYFESLITGSDGTINMDLTSGDELAIFALRDIKIGKNQVINLTGGDASDVYVEVHNNFKIGTGSDWFGTIYAPYKNVIIGQDIPFEGAAYAGKNVIVKDGGSVEFELADRLYTIVGTP
;
A
#
# COMPACT_ATOMS: atom_id res chain seq x y z
N VAL A 1 7.85 -28.60 17.62
CA VAL A 1 9.18 -28.40 18.28
C VAL A 1 9.75 -29.76 18.67
N VAL A 2 11.03 -30.04 18.37
CA VAL A 2 11.68 -31.29 18.82
C VAL A 2 12.63 -30.98 19.98
N VAL A 3 12.35 -31.52 21.15
CA VAL A 3 13.21 -31.38 22.34
C VAL A 3 14.07 -32.63 22.45
N GLY A 4 15.35 -32.51 22.08
CA GLY A 4 16.32 -33.62 22.09
C GLY A 4 16.64 -34.14 23.49
N GLN A 5 17.32 -35.30 23.57
CA GLN A 5 17.64 -36.01 24.82
C GLN A 5 18.23 -35.11 25.91
N THR A 6 17.85 -35.35 27.17
CA THR A 6 18.36 -34.68 28.39
C THR A 6 18.16 -33.16 28.47
N SER A 7 17.27 -32.58 27.66
CA SER A 7 17.00 -31.16 27.65
C SER A 7 15.94 -30.78 28.69
N ASN A 8 16.19 -29.71 29.44
CA ASN A 8 15.22 -29.18 30.40
C ASN A 8 14.82 -27.76 29.98
N VAL A 9 13.61 -27.61 29.45
CA VAL A 9 13.06 -26.32 29.05
C VAL A 9 12.13 -25.82 30.15
N THR A 10 12.65 -24.93 31.00
CA THR A 10 11.89 -24.29 32.06
C THR A 10 11.15 -23.07 31.52
N GLY A 11 9.82 -23.17 31.40
CA GLY A 11 8.95 -22.11 30.86
C GLY A 11 7.86 -22.65 29.93
N THR A 12 6.97 -21.77 29.47
CA THR A 12 5.99 -22.11 28.43
C THR A 12 6.71 -22.26 27.10
N VAL A 13 6.55 -23.40 26.43
CA VAL A 13 7.06 -23.62 25.07
C VAL A 13 5.88 -23.56 24.12
N PRO A 14 5.70 -22.44 23.42
CA PRO A 14 4.60 -22.35 22.50
C PRO A 14 5.03 -23.04 21.17
N SER A 15 4.21 -23.96 20.66
CA SER A 15 4.46 -24.73 19.42
C SER A 15 3.21 -24.78 18.54
N ALA A 16 3.35 -24.53 17.24
CA ALA A 16 2.23 -24.44 16.28
C ALA A 16 1.85 -25.80 15.66
N ALA A 17 2.70 -26.79 15.92
CA ALA A 17 2.48 -28.21 15.66
C ALA A 17 2.80 -28.99 16.95
N ASP A 18 2.70 -30.32 16.89
CA ASP A 18 3.05 -31.19 18.02
C ASP A 18 4.47 -30.91 18.56
N ILE A 19 4.58 -30.97 19.89
CA ILE A 19 5.88 -30.96 20.57
C ILE A 19 6.30 -32.42 20.74
N SER A 20 7.31 -32.83 19.98
CA SER A 20 7.95 -34.12 20.17
C SER A 20 9.03 -33.96 21.24
N VAL A 21 8.73 -34.42 22.46
CA VAL A 21 9.67 -34.41 23.60
C VAL A 21 10.31 -35.77 23.72
N ASP A 22 11.65 -35.82 23.68
CA ASP A 22 12.37 -37.05 24.01
C ASP A 22 12.03 -37.52 25.44
N PRO A 23 11.86 -38.84 25.70
CA PRO A 23 11.47 -39.35 27.02
C PRO A 23 12.41 -38.97 28.18
N THR A 24 13.65 -38.56 27.88
CA THR A 24 14.64 -38.12 28.86
C THR A 24 14.63 -36.61 29.12
N SER A 25 13.70 -35.88 28.52
CA SER A 25 13.60 -34.41 28.57
C SER A 25 12.33 -33.95 29.28
N THR A 26 12.35 -32.72 29.79
CA THR A 26 11.18 -32.08 30.42
C THR A 26 10.89 -30.74 29.77
N VAL A 27 9.61 -30.50 29.46
CA VAL A 27 9.08 -29.24 28.95
C VAL A 27 8.02 -28.74 29.93
N GLY A 28 7.98 -27.44 30.19
CA GLY A 28 6.88 -26.82 30.94
C GLY A 28 5.52 -26.96 30.22
N ALA A 29 4.50 -26.22 30.68
CA ALA A 29 3.18 -26.29 30.06
C ALA A 29 3.25 -25.91 28.56
N ALA A 30 2.82 -26.82 27.69
CA ALA A 30 2.54 -26.51 26.30
C ALA A 30 1.23 -25.72 26.24
N VAL A 31 1.26 -24.52 25.69
CA VAL A 31 0.05 -23.71 25.46
C VAL A 31 -0.18 -23.67 23.95
N PRO A 32 -1.36 -24.08 23.45
CA PRO A 32 -1.70 -23.95 22.04
C PRO A 32 -1.55 -22.50 21.59
N PHE A 33 -0.91 -22.26 20.44
CA PHE A 33 -0.81 -20.90 19.91
C PHE A 33 -2.17 -20.35 19.50
N GLY A 34 -2.33 -19.03 19.62
CA GLY A 34 -3.32 -18.33 18.82
C GLY A 34 -2.90 -18.36 17.36
N SER A 35 -3.81 -18.73 16.47
CA SER A 35 -3.62 -18.66 15.03
C SER A 35 -3.29 -17.22 14.60
N PRO A 36 -2.52 -17.02 13.51
CA PRO A 36 -2.34 -15.71 12.90
C PRO A 36 -3.71 -15.07 12.65
N THR A 37 -3.80 -13.76 12.87
CA THR A 37 -5.09 -13.07 12.82
C THR A 37 -5.42 -12.75 11.37
N SER A 38 -6.44 -13.38 10.80
CA SER A 38 -7.00 -12.94 9.53
C SER A 38 -7.63 -11.56 9.71
N VAL A 39 -7.30 -10.61 8.84
CA VAL A 39 -7.97 -9.29 8.82
C VAL A 39 -9.32 -9.48 8.11
N PRO A 40 -10.46 -9.26 8.79
CA PRO A 40 -11.75 -9.32 8.11
C PRO A 40 -11.84 -8.17 7.11
N ASN A 41 -12.40 -8.46 5.93
CA ASN A 41 -12.71 -7.38 5.00
C ASN A 41 -13.78 -6.47 5.59
N ILE A 42 -13.56 -5.17 5.58
CA ILE A 42 -14.54 -4.17 6.02
C ILE A 42 -15.12 -3.54 4.77
N THR A 43 -16.44 -3.58 4.63
CA THR A 43 -17.14 -2.91 3.53
C THR A 43 -17.38 -1.46 3.91
N LEU A 44 -17.13 -0.52 2.98
CA LEU A 44 -17.50 0.88 3.21
C LEU A 44 -19.01 1.00 3.44
N PRO A 45 -19.45 2.03 4.19
CA PRO A 45 -20.86 2.38 4.27
C PRO A 45 -21.43 2.57 2.85
N PRO A 46 -22.63 2.04 2.56
CA PRO A 46 -23.27 2.26 1.28
C PRO A 46 -23.52 3.76 1.08
N ALA A 47 -23.30 4.25 -0.14
CA ALA A 47 -23.55 5.64 -0.49
C ALA A 47 -25.01 6.04 -0.20
N THR A 48 -25.19 7.17 0.47
CA THR A 48 -26.49 7.77 0.75
C THR A 48 -27.14 8.22 -0.55
N THR A 49 -28.41 7.87 -0.76
CA THR A 49 -29.16 8.36 -1.93
C THR A 49 -29.78 9.72 -1.63
N PHE A 50 -29.40 10.76 -2.37
CA PHE A 50 -29.98 12.10 -2.30
C PHE A 50 -30.05 12.75 -3.68
N SER A 51 -30.64 13.95 -3.77
CA SER A 51 -30.72 14.72 -5.03
C SER A 51 -30.33 16.16 -4.75
N PRO A 52 -29.13 16.60 -5.21
CA PRO A 52 -28.71 17.98 -5.03
C PRO A 52 -29.61 18.94 -5.82
N GLY A 53 -29.52 20.22 -5.47
CA GLY A 53 -30.19 21.28 -6.23
C GLY A 53 -29.53 21.47 -7.60
N THR A 54 -30.05 22.42 -8.38
CA THR A 54 -29.49 22.80 -9.68
C THR A 54 -29.00 24.24 -9.73
N THR A 55 -29.22 25.02 -8.67
CA THR A 55 -28.85 26.43 -8.61
C THR A 55 -27.42 26.52 -8.08
N PRO A 56 -26.45 27.01 -8.86
CA PRO A 56 -25.09 27.22 -8.37
C PRO A 56 -25.06 28.23 -7.23
N VAL A 57 -24.07 28.09 -6.35
CA VAL A 57 -23.77 28.99 -5.26
C VAL A 57 -22.34 29.50 -5.42
N GLY A 58 -22.17 30.81 -5.37
CA GLY A 58 -20.89 31.45 -5.70
C GLY A 58 -20.69 31.60 -7.21
N ASP A 59 -19.65 32.35 -7.58
CA ASP A 59 -19.29 32.66 -8.96
C ASP A 59 -17.77 32.54 -9.23
N GLY A 60 -17.03 31.92 -8.31
CA GLY A 60 -15.58 31.77 -8.40
C GLY A 60 -14.76 33.05 -8.29
N SER A 61 -15.38 34.21 -8.02
CA SER A 61 -14.67 35.51 -7.99
C SER A 61 -13.79 35.74 -6.76
N GLY A 62 -13.99 34.95 -5.69
CA GLY A 62 -13.26 35.02 -4.43
C GLY A 62 -13.71 36.16 -3.49
N ASN A 63 -13.19 36.17 -2.27
CA ASN A 63 -13.55 37.11 -1.18
C ASN A 63 -15.06 37.15 -0.88
N ALA A 64 -15.77 36.07 -1.16
CA ALA A 64 -17.21 35.97 -0.91
C ALA A 64 -17.45 35.51 0.53
N ASN A 65 -18.42 36.12 1.22
CA ASN A 65 -18.94 35.64 2.50
C ASN A 65 -20.34 35.08 2.25
N ILE A 66 -20.47 33.77 2.20
CA ILE A 66 -21.75 33.09 1.91
C ILE A 66 -22.23 32.36 3.17
N ASN A 67 -23.46 32.65 3.58
CA ASN A 67 -24.15 31.93 4.64
C ASN A 67 -25.27 31.10 4.01
N LEU A 68 -25.20 29.78 4.14
CA LEU A 68 -26.21 28.87 3.64
C LEU A 68 -27.05 28.31 4.78
N ALA A 69 -28.36 28.33 4.60
CA ALA A 69 -29.24 27.50 5.41
C ALA A 69 -29.16 26.04 4.94
N PRO A 70 -29.51 25.05 5.78
CA PRO A 70 -29.64 23.67 5.33
C PRO A 70 -30.58 23.56 4.11
N GLY A 71 -30.19 22.80 3.08
CA GLY A 71 -30.90 22.75 1.81
C GLY A 71 -30.18 22.02 0.68
N ASN A 72 -30.76 22.12 -0.52
CA ASN A 72 -30.24 21.48 -1.72
C ASN A 72 -29.72 22.52 -2.71
N TYR A 73 -28.45 22.39 -3.09
CA TYR A 73 -27.69 23.33 -3.89
C TYR A 73 -27.09 22.65 -5.12
N GLY A 74 -26.80 23.45 -6.16
CA GLY A 74 -26.06 22.99 -7.34
C GLY A 74 -24.56 22.88 -7.05
N GLU A 75 -23.75 23.38 -7.97
CA GLU A 75 -22.31 23.53 -7.77
C GLU A 75 -22.03 24.66 -6.78
N LEU A 76 -21.12 24.45 -5.83
CA LEU A 76 -20.58 25.49 -4.96
C LEU A 76 -19.18 25.87 -5.45
N ASP A 77 -19.01 27.09 -5.98
CA ASP A 77 -17.72 27.64 -6.40
C ASP A 77 -17.45 28.97 -5.69
N MET A 78 -16.61 28.92 -4.66
CA MET A 78 -16.33 30.07 -3.79
C MET A 78 -15.17 30.94 -4.29
N GLY A 79 -14.35 30.49 -5.24
CA GLY A 79 -13.08 31.15 -5.58
C GLY A 79 -12.10 31.20 -4.39
N VAL A 80 -11.16 32.14 -4.39
CA VAL A 80 -10.12 32.26 -3.34
C VAL A 80 -10.52 33.19 -2.19
N ALA A 81 -9.97 32.97 -1.00
CA ALA A 81 -10.10 33.84 0.17
C ALA A 81 -11.55 34.11 0.60
N SER A 82 -12.42 33.10 0.46
CA SER A 82 -13.84 33.21 0.72
C SER A 82 -14.23 32.51 2.03
N THR A 83 -15.31 32.96 2.65
CA THR A 83 -15.88 32.34 3.86
C THR A 83 -17.21 31.67 3.54
N LEU A 84 -17.34 30.38 3.83
CA LEU A 84 -18.60 29.66 3.83
C LEU A 84 -19.05 29.40 5.27
N THR A 85 -20.20 29.93 5.65
CA THR A 85 -20.80 29.72 6.97
C THR A 85 -21.96 28.72 6.86
N LEU A 86 -21.88 27.63 7.62
CA LEU A 86 -22.90 26.60 7.74
C LEU A 86 -23.38 26.50 9.18
N SER A 87 -24.68 26.24 9.36
CA SER A 87 -25.29 25.89 10.66
C SER A 87 -25.71 24.42 10.69
N SER A 88 -25.96 23.85 11.87
CA SER A 88 -26.48 22.47 11.99
C SER A 88 -27.65 22.17 11.04
N GLY A 89 -27.58 21.02 10.37
CA GLY A 89 -28.52 20.56 9.36
C GLY A 89 -27.84 19.87 8.18
N THR A 90 -28.65 19.48 7.19
CA THR A 90 -28.19 18.76 6.00
C THR A 90 -28.07 19.69 4.79
N TYR A 91 -26.93 19.60 4.11
CA TYR A 91 -26.62 20.34 2.90
C TYR A 91 -26.32 19.32 1.79
N THR A 92 -26.94 19.50 0.62
CA THR A 92 -26.61 18.69 -0.55
C THR A 92 -26.06 19.54 -1.68
N PHE A 93 -25.00 19.07 -2.35
CA PHE A 93 -24.32 19.78 -3.44
C PHE A 93 -24.07 18.85 -4.63
N GLN A 94 -23.93 19.43 -5.82
CA GLN A 94 -23.43 18.69 -6.99
C GLN A 94 -21.92 18.47 -6.88
N SER A 95 -21.19 19.53 -6.55
CA SER A 95 -19.75 19.56 -6.31
C SER A 95 -19.44 20.73 -5.38
N ILE A 96 -18.25 20.71 -4.77
CA ILE A 96 -17.73 21.81 -3.95
C ILE A 96 -16.32 22.15 -4.44
N ASP A 97 -16.08 23.41 -4.78
CA ASP A 97 -14.77 23.98 -5.01
C ASP A 97 -14.64 25.24 -4.14
N MET A 98 -13.74 25.20 -3.16
CA MET A 98 -13.31 26.39 -2.45
C MET A 98 -11.82 26.59 -2.68
N GLY A 99 -11.48 27.73 -3.27
CA GLY A 99 -10.10 28.09 -3.56
C GLY A 99 -9.27 28.40 -2.31
N GLN A 100 -8.04 28.83 -2.56
CA GLN A 100 -7.00 29.00 -1.56
C GLN A 100 -7.35 30.05 -0.49
N ASN A 101 -6.84 29.88 0.73
CA ASN A 101 -7.02 30.79 1.88
C ASN A 101 -8.48 31.03 2.28
N SER A 102 -9.35 30.07 1.98
CA SER A 102 -10.78 30.15 2.34
C SER A 102 -11.01 29.68 3.77
N THR A 103 -12.15 30.08 4.34
CA THR A 103 -12.59 29.66 5.67
C THR A 103 -13.91 28.91 5.58
N LEU A 104 -13.98 27.76 6.24
CA LEU A 104 -15.23 27.05 6.49
C LEU A 104 -15.64 27.29 7.96
N GLU A 105 -16.68 28.08 8.17
CA GLU A 105 -17.25 28.36 9.48
C GLU A 105 -18.41 27.40 9.78
N LEU A 106 -18.23 26.58 10.81
CA LEU A 106 -19.17 25.55 11.24
C LEU A 106 -19.82 25.95 12.56
N ASN A 107 -21.10 26.31 12.50
CA ASN A 107 -21.88 26.72 13.67
C ASN A 107 -22.78 25.57 14.13
N PHE A 108 -22.26 24.77 15.07
CA PHE A 108 -23.02 23.70 15.68
C PHE A 108 -23.96 24.24 16.75
N THR A 109 -25.24 23.84 16.69
CA THR A 109 -26.14 24.03 17.82
C THR A 109 -25.91 22.94 18.86
N THR A 110 -25.89 23.34 20.13
CA THR A 110 -25.78 22.41 21.26
C THR A 110 -27.03 22.48 22.12
N SER A 111 -27.51 21.33 22.59
CA SER A 111 -28.71 21.26 23.44
C SER A 111 -28.60 20.22 24.56
N GLY A 112 -29.32 20.47 25.66
CA GLY A 112 -29.49 19.50 26.75
C GLY A 112 -28.29 19.27 27.68
N ALA A 113 -28.50 18.38 28.66
CA ALA A 113 -27.49 17.81 29.54
C ALA A 113 -27.73 16.28 29.61
N PRO A 114 -26.83 15.42 29.10
CA PRO A 114 -25.52 15.74 28.51
C PRO A 114 -25.62 16.57 27.24
N VAL A 115 -24.57 17.34 26.93
CA VAL A 115 -24.50 18.20 25.74
C VAL A 115 -24.64 17.35 24.49
N VAL A 116 -25.72 17.52 23.74
CA VAL A 116 -25.94 16.96 22.41
C VAL A 116 -25.51 18.00 21.39
N ILE A 117 -24.70 17.60 20.42
CA ILE A 117 -24.24 18.45 19.30
C ILE A 117 -25.13 18.08 18.12
N ASP A 118 -25.81 19.05 17.53
CA ASP A 118 -26.62 18.82 16.33
C ASP A 118 -25.70 18.71 15.10
N GLU A 119 -25.93 17.71 14.27
CA GLU A 119 -25.06 17.37 13.14
C GLU A 119 -25.08 18.42 12.02
N ILE A 120 -23.93 18.63 11.39
CA ILE A 120 -23.80 19.21 10.05
C ILE A 120 -23.49 18.07 9.10
N SER A 121 -24.41 17.75 8.19
CA SER A 121 -24.21 16.71 7.17
C SER A 121 -24.05 17.36 5.80
N ILE A 122 -22.90 17.13 5.15
CA ILE A 122 -22.61 17.64 3.80
C ILE A 122 -22.60 16.44 2.85
N LEU A 123 -23.52 16.40 1.90
CA LEU A 123 -23.67 15.29 0.94
C LEU A 123 -23.42 15.81 -0.48
N VAL A 124 -22.44 15.23 -1.19
CA VAL A 124 -21.97 15.73 -2.49
C VAL A 124 -21.99 14.63 -3.54
N THR A 125 -22.63 14.84 -4.70
CA THR A 125 -22.68 13.79 -5.75
C THR A 125 -21.42 13.71 -6.62
N GLY A 126 -20.61 14.76 -6.62
CA GLY A 126 -19.37 14.89 -7.37
C GLY A 126 -18.21 15.21 -6.44
N ASP A 127 -17.14 15.79 -7.00
CA ASP A 127 -15.91 16.02 -6.25
C ASP A 127 -16.02 17.17 -5.23
N VAL A 128 -15.17 17.10 -4.20
CA VAL A 128 -14.98 18.13 -3.18
C VAL A 128 -13.51 18.53 -3.19
N ASP A 129 -13.26 19.77 -3.58
CA ASP A 129 -11.93 20.37 -3.67
C ASP A 129 -11.82 21.56 -2.72
N PHE A 130 -10.91 21.43 -1.76
CA PHE A 130 -10.50 22.52 -0.89
C PHE A 130 -9.07 22.92 -1.24
N GLY A 131 -8.88 24.18 -1.65
CA GLY A 131 -7.62 24.79 -2.00
C GLY A 131 -6.64 24.87 -0.83
N ASN A 132 -5.43 25.36 -1.10
CA ASN A 132 -4.40 25.48 -0.06
C ASN A 132 -4.87 26.40 1.07
N SER A 133 -4.45 26.09 2.30
CA SER A 133 -4.71 26.91 3.48
C SER A 133 -6.20 27.13 3.74
N LEU A 134 -7.01 26.08 3.59
CA LEU A 134 -8.37 26.08 4.15
C LEU A 134 -8.26 26.17 5.68
N ASP A 135 -8.90 27.16 6.27
CA ASP A 135 -9.10 27.28 7.72
C ASP A 135 -10.49 26.75 8.08
N VAL A 136 -10.58 25.98 9.17
CA VAL A 136 -11.88 25.50 9.68
C VAL A 136 -12.11 26.13 11.05
N ASP A 137 -13.09 27.03 11.08
CA ASP A 137 -13.57 27.71 12.27
C ASP A 137 -14.80 26.94 12.79
N VAL A 138 -14.77 26.56 14.07
CA VAL A 138 -15.89 25.91 14.73
C VAL A 138 -16.43 26.85 15.80
N ASN A 139 -17.69 27.27 15.65
CA ASN A 139 -18.40 28.15 16.58
C ASN A 139 -17.73 29.51 16.88
N GLY A 140 -16.89 30.02 15.98
CA GLY A 140 -16.22 31.33 16.10
C GLY A 140 -14.83 31.26 16.75
N GLU A 141 -14.29 30.07 16.98
CA GLU A 141 -12.92 29.83 17.43
C GLU A 141 -12.02 29.46 16.22
N ALA A 142 -11.53 30.49 15.52
CA ALA A 142 -10.59 30.34 14.41
C ALA A 142 -9.12 30.15 14.86
N GLY A 143 -8.29 29.56 13.98
CA GLY A 143 -6.82 29.54 14.10
C GLY A 143 -6.22 28.36 14.88
N THR A 144 -4.89 28.37 15.02
CA THR A 144 -4.11 27.30 15.68
C THR A 144 -3.86 27.61 17.16
N GLY A 145 -4.15 26.69 18.07
CA GLY A 145 -3.89 26.87 19.50
C GLY A 145 -4.73 25.96 20.39
N THR A 146 -4.26 25.73 21.63
CA THR A 146 -4.81 24.69 22.51
C THR A 146 -6.32 24.77 22.77
N THR A 147 -6.92 25.96 22.72
CA THR A 147 -8.37 26.13 22.95
C THR A 147 -9.17 25.77 21.69
N ALA A 148 -8.79 26.30 20.52
CA ALA A 148 -9.39 25.93 19.24
C ALA A 148 -9.21 24.43 18.94
N ASP A 149 -8.05 23.85 19.28
CA ASP A 149 -7.79 22.42 19.10
C ASP A 149 -8.67 21.54 19.99
N VAL A 150 -9.03 21.99 21.19
CA VAL A 150 -9.95 21.27 22.08
C VAL A 150 -11.36 21.31 21.52
N GLU A 151 -11.83 22.47 21.07
CA GLU A 151 -13.17 22.58 20.50
C GLU A 151 -13.30 21.76 19.21
N ARG A 152 -12.36 21.87 18.26
CA ARG A 152 -12.38 21.04 17.04
C ARG A 152 -12.48 19.55 17.35
N LYS A 153 -11.77 19.07 18.37
CA LYS A 153 -11.87 17.67 18.82
C LYS A 153 -13.26 17.34 19.37
N ASP A 154 -13.79 18.19 20.23
CA ASP A 154 -15.11 17.99 20.86
C ASP A 154 -16.26 17.99 19.82
N TYR A 155 -16.13 18.77 18.74
CA TYR A 155 -17.12 18.89 17.67
C TYR A 155 -16.86 17.96 16.47
N SER A 156 -15.72 17.26 16.40
CA SER A 156 -15.39 16.37 15.28
C SER A 156 -16.45 15.28 15.02
N GLY A 157 -17.13 14.80 16.06
CA GLY A 157 -18.24 13.84 15.91
C GLY A 157 -19.52 14.43 15.31
N GLY A 158 -19.62 15.76 15.17
CA GLY A 158 -20.80 16.47 14.68
C GLY A 158 -20.78 16.82 13.18
N LEU A 159 -19.63 16.67 12.49
CA LEU A 159 -19.53 16.92 11.06
C LEU A 159 -19.31 15.61 10.29
N VAL A 160 -20.20 15.36 9.33
CA VAL A 160 -20.05 14.28 8.35
C VAL A 160 -20.08 14.91 6.95
N LEU A 161 -19.06 14.61 6.15
CA LEU A 161 -19.04 14.87 4.73
C LEU A 161 -19.02 13.54 3.97
N GLU A 162 -20.05 13.30 3.17
CA GLU A 162 -20.09 12.20 2.21
C GLU A 162 -19.98 12.77 0.79
N THR A 163 -19.04 12.25 0.00
CA THR A 163 -18.92 12.56 -1.44
C THR A 163 -19.00 11.29 -2.28
N HIS A 164 -19.76 11.31 -3.37
CA HIS A 164 -19.77 10.22 -4.36
C HIS A 164 -18.64 10.38 -5.39
N GLY A 165 -17.95 11.52 -5.38
CA GLY A 165 -16.69 11.75 -6.07
C GLY A 165 -15.49 11.56 -5.13
N SER A 166 -14.41 12.26 -5.42
CA SER A 166 -13.21 12.33 -4.59
C SER A 166 -13.22 13.54 -3.67
N PHE A 167 -12.48 13.44 -2.56
CA PHE A 167 -12.24 14.52 -1.63
C PHE A 167 -10.76 14.90 -1.66
N HIS A 168 -10.49 16.17 -1.93
CA HIS A 168 -9.15 16.73 -1.99
C HIS A 168 -9.02 17.90 -1.02
N LEU A 169 -8.24 17.69 0.03
CA LEU A 169 -7.80 18.76 0.93
C LEU A 169 -6.38 19.14 0.51
N ASN A 170 -6.16 20.36 0.03
CA ASN A 170 -4.83 20.80 -0.39
C ASN A 170 -3.96 21.23 0.80
N GLN A 171 -2.78 21.80 0.52
CA GLN A 171 -1.69 21.92 1.51
C GLN A 171 -2.00 22.93 2.62
N ASN A 172 -1.40 22.74 3.80
CA ASN A 172 -1.52 23.61 4.97
C ASN A 172 -2.97 23.87 5.39
N SER A 173 -3.84 22.89 5.19
CA SER A 173 -5.28 23.03 5.41
C SER A 173 -5.73 22.33 6.66
N GLN A 174 -6.93 22.67 7.11
CA GLN A 174 -7.57 22.05 8.26
C GLN A 174 -8.81 21.27 7.83
N TRP A 175 -9.12 20.20 8.56
CA TRP A 175 -10.39 19.51 8.43
C TRP A 175 -10.89 19.01 9.80
N VAL A 176 -12.20 19.07 10.00
CA VAL A 176 -12.86 18.56 11.21
C VAL A 176 -13.94 17.56 10.78
N GLY A 177 -14.00 16.42 11.43
CA GLY A 177 -15.05 15.42 11.25
C GLY A 177 -14.76 14.30 10.25
N LEU A 178 -15.81 13.54 9.95
CA LEU A 178 -15.73 12.31 9.15
C LEU A 178 -15.89 12.61 7.66
N VAL A 179 -14.95 12.14 6.84
CA VAL A 179 -15.07 12.12 5.38
C VAL A 179 -15.33 10.70 4.90
N ILE A 180 -16.37 10.51 4.09
CA ILE A 180 -16.69 9.24 3.45
C ILE A 180 -16.74 9.45 1.92
N ALA A 181 -15.94 8.69 1.18
CA ALA A 181 -15.92 8.69 -0.28
C ALA A 181 -16.12 7.26 -0.82
N PRO A 182 -17.34 6.69 -0.80
CA PRO A 182 -17.59 5.28 -1.13
C PRO A 182 -17.18 4.89 -2.55
N PHE A 183 -17.10 5.83 -3.49
CA PHE A 183 -16.72 5.58 -4.89
C PHE A 183 -15.48 6.35 -5.35
N GLY A 184 -14.91 7.19 -4.49
CA GLY A 184 -13.78 8.03 -4.82
C GLY A 184 -12.63 7.92 -3.83
N ASN A 185 -11.66 8.80 -4.00
CA ASN A 185 -10.44 8.81 -3.20
C ASN A 185 -10.47 9.95 -2.18
N ILE A 186 -9.68 9.81 -1.12
CA ILE A 186 -9.41 10.88 -0.16
C ILE A 186 -7.93 11.23 -0.26
N ASP A 187 -7.64 12.50 -0.56
CA ASP A 187 -6.29 13.05 -0.54
C ASP A 187 -6.18 14.14 0.52
N PHE A 188 -5.42 13.88 1.58
CA PHE A 188 -5.02 14.90 2.55
C PHE A 188 -3.69 15.52 2.17
N GLY A 189 -3.68 16.84 1.97
CA GLY A 189 -2.59 17.65 1.45
C GLY A 189 -1.43 17.80 2.41
N ILE A 190 -0.26 18.18 1.90
CA ILE A 190 0.98 18.33 2.70
C ILE A 190 0.74 19.26 3.89
N GLN A 191 1.29 18.92 5.06
CA GLN A 191 1.24 19.76 6.27
C GLN A 191 -0.18 20.15 6.71
N SER A 192 -1.16 19.27 6.49
CA SER A 192 -2.55 19.52 6.90
C SER A 192 -2.86 18.92 8.27
N GLU A 193 -3.82 19.51 8.96
CA GLU A 193 -4.30 19.07 10.28
C GLU A 193 -5.74 18.56 10.17
N ILE A 194 -5.98 17.33 10.62
CA ILE A 194 -7.27 16.65 10.50
C ILE A 194 -7.71 16.19 11.89
N TRP A 195 -8.83 16.70 12.36
CA TRP A 195 -9.49 16.24 13.59
C TRP A 195 -10.69 15.38 13.22
N GLY A 196 -10.44 14.12 12.87
CA GLY A 196 -11.49 13.25 12.36
C GLY A 196 -10.97 11.99 11.68
N ALA A 197 -11.75 11.47 10.74
CA ALA A 197 -11.48 10.22 10.04
C ALA A 197 -11.79 10.32 8.54
N GLY A 198 -11.16 9.46 7.74
CA GLY A 198 -11.35 9.40 6.29
C GLY A 198 -11.49 7.96 5.78
N TRP A 199 -12.60 7.67 5.12
CA TRP A 199 -12.98 6.34 4.63
C TRP A 199 -13.27 6.38 3.12
N SER A 200 -12.52 5.65 2.30
CA SER A 200 -12.62 5.79 0.82
C SER A 200 -12.23 4.54 0.03
N LEU A 201 -12.24 4.60 -1.31
CA LEU A 201 -11.65 3.54 -2.13
C LEU A 201 -10.13 3.49 -1.95
N ASP A 202 -9.46 4.63 -2.13
CA ASP A 202 -8.03 4.83 -1.84
C ASP A 202 -7.86 6.06 -0.96
N THR A 203 -6.96 5.98 0.02
CA THR A 203 -6.66 7.08 0.95
C THR A 203 -5.18 7.45 0.84
N HIS A 204 -4.88 8.71 0.56
CA HIS A 204 -3.52 9.24 0.55
C HIS A 204 -3.37 10.39 1.53
N VAL A 205 -2.47 10.22 2.50
CA VAL A 205 -2.05 11.29 3.39
C VAL A 205 -0.67 11.74 2.95
N LYS A 206 -0.52 13.01 2.56
CA LYS A 206 0.77 13.54 2.09
C LYS A 206 1.66 13.90 3.29
N GLN A 207 2.90 14.31 2.99
CA GLN A 207 3.94 14.50 4.01
C GLN A 207 3.53 15.51 5.10
N GLY A 208 3.92 15.24 6.34
CA GLY A 208 3.83 16.20 7.45
C GLY A 208 2.42 16.47 7.97
N CYS A 209 1.42 15.68 7.59
CA CYS A 209 0.07 15.83 8.14
C CYS A 209 0.00 15.39 9.60
N VAL A 210 -0.96 15.95 10.34
CA VAL A 210 -1.37 15.47 11.66
C VAL A 210 -2.82 15.05 11.59
N ILE A 211 -3.11 13.82 11.96
CA ILE A 211 -4.46 13.27 12.06
C ILE A 211 -4.71 12.93 13.53
N ASP A 212 -5.49 13.77 14.19
CA ASP A 212 -5.94 13.53 15.55
C ASP A 212 -7.36 12.96 15.54
N PHE A 213 -7.43 11.64 15.66
CA PHE A 213 -8.68 10.93 15.75
C PHE A 213 -9.04 10.71 17.21
N GLN A 214 -10.18 11.27 17.61
CA GLN A 214 -10.89 10.83 18.80
C GLN A 214 -12.08 9.99 18.37
N LEU A 215 -12.14 8.78 18.94
CA LEU A 215 -13.38 8.02 19.05
C LEU A 215 -14.35 8.87 19.85
N ALA A 216 -15.06 9.79 19.20
CA ALA A 216 -16.24 10.33 19.83
C ALA A 216 -17.18 9.13 20.02
N ASP A 217 -17.44 8.74 21.26
CA ASP A 217 -18.47 7.77 21.66
C ASP A 217 -19.90 8.20 21.24
N ARG A 218 -20.00 9.16 20.29
CA ARG A 218 -21.17 9.94 19.91
C ARG A 218 -21.71 9.64 18.52
N PHE A 219 -21.05 8.81 17.71
CA PHE A 219 -21.64 8.31 16.46
C PHE A 219 -22.81 7.33 16.69
N ASP A 220 -23.15 7.02 17.94
CA ASP A 220 -24.32 6.19 18.33
C ASP A 220 -25.67 6.97 18.29
N GLY A 221 -25.73 8.10 17.59
CA GLY A 221 -26.95 8.87 17.40
C GLY A 221 -28.03 8.10 16.61
N PRO A 222 -29.34 8.35 16.89
CA PRO A 222 -30.44 7.67 16.22
C PRO A 222 -30.62 8.20 14.79
N GLY A 223 -29.78 7.78 13.84
CA GLY A 223 -29.92 8.17 12.44
C GLY A 223 -28.79 7.69 11.54
N VAL A 224 -27.55 7.73 12.02
CA VAL A 224 -26.36 7.30 11.27
C VAL A 224 -25.65 6.23 12.07
N ARG A 225 -25.92 4.95 11.76
CA ARG A 225 -25.16 3.83 12.34
C ARG A 225 -23.79 3.77 11.69
N VAL A 226 -22.88 4.66 12.05
CA VAL A 226 -21.49 4.46 11.67
C VAL A 226 -21.01 3.23 12.45
N PRO A 227 -20.47 2.19 11.79
CA PRO A 227 -19.89 1.06 12.50
C PRO A 227 -18.89 1.61 13.50
N LYS A 228 -18.85 1.09 14.74
CA LYS A 228 -17.85 1.47 15.75
C LYS A 228 -16.47 1.59 15.07
N ILE A 229 -16.01 2.84 14.94
CA ILE A 229 -14.93 3.19 14.01
C ILE A 229 -13.60 2.83 14.67
N ASP A 230 -13.03 1.67 14.35
CA ASP A 230 -11.70 1.32 14.85
C ASP A 230 -10.56 2.07 14.13
N PHE A 231 -10.88 2.81 13.05
CA PHE A 231 -9.92 3.37 12.10
C PHE A 231 -10.08 4.87 11.87
N ALA A 232 -9.01 5.63 12.10
CA ALA A 232 -8.92 7.01 11.61
C ALA A 232 -8.88 7.06 10.09
N LEU A 233 -8.18 6.11 9.47
CA LEU A 233 -8.05 6.02 8.02
C LEU A 233 -8.39 4.61 7.59
N TYR A 234 -9.29 4.49 6.63
CA TYR A 234 -9.65 3.19 6.08
C TYR A 234 -9.89 3.28 4.57
N SER A 235 -9.42 2.28 3.84
CA SER A 235 -9.68 2.19 2.40
C SER A 235 -10.04 0.79 1.93
N GLU A 236 -10.82 0.68 0.85
CA GLU A 236 -11.10 -0.63 0.24
C GLU A 236 -9.94 -1.17 -0.60
N LYS A 237 -9.06 -0.31 -1.11
CA LYS A 237 -7.96 -0.72 -1.99
C LYS A 237 -6.60 -0.43 -1.39
N LYS A 238 -6.31 0.83 -1.07
CA LYS A 238 -4.99 1.21 -0.58
C LYS A 238 -5.00 2.42 0.32
N THR A 239 -4.27 2.33 1.44
CA THR A 239 -3.99 3.47 2.32
C THR A 239 -2.50 3.79 2.29
N THR A 240 -2.15 5.01 1.87
CA THR A 240 -0.77 5.51 1.92
C THR A 240 -0.67 6.63 2.94
N VAL A 241 0.15 6.41 3.96
CA VAL A 241 0.53 7.43 4.95
C VAL A 241 1.88 8.01 4.53
N GLY A 242 1.92 9.33 4.33
CA GLY A 242 3.08 10.09 3.87
C GLY A 242 4.25 10.09 4.85
N GLY A 243 5.36 10.69 4.43
CA GLY A 243 6.50 10.83 5.34
C GLY A 243 6.19 11.82 6.46
N ASP A 244 6.76 11.64 7.64
CA ASP A 244 6.59 12.55 8.78
C ASP A 244 5.11 12.82 9.17
N VAL A 245 4.18 11.95 8.77
CA VAL A 245 2.76 12.07 9.14
C VAL A 245 2.58 11.53 10.54
N THR A 246 1.78 12.19 11.37
CA THR A 246 1.37 11.68 12.69
C THR A 246 -0.11 11.36 12.69
N VAL A 247 -0.45 10.08 12.83
CA VAL A 247 -1.81 9.63 13.17
C VAL A 247 -1.84 9.33 14.66
N SER A 248 -2.81 9.88 15.38
CA SER A 248 -2.98 9.73 16.83
C SER A 248 -2.74 8.29 17.28
N PHE A 249 -1.99 8.13 18.38
CA PHE A 249 -1.49 6.83 18.83
C PHE A 249 -2.60 5.81 19.16
N THR A 250 -3.81 6.28 19.46
CA THR A 250 -4.96 5.42 19.74
C THR A 250 -5.71 4.99 18.48
N ALA A 251 -5.42 5.59 17.33
CA ALA A 251 -6.19 5.40 16.12
C ALA A 251 -5.55 4.38 15.18
N SER A 252 -6.37 3.53 14.57
CA SER A 252 -5.87 2.56 13.59
C SER A 252 -5.86 3.15 12.18
N VAL A 253 -4.92 2.67 11.36
CA VAL A 253 -4.88 2.86 9.91
C VAL A 253 -5.17 1.52 9.25
N GLY A 254 -6.03 1.49 8.24
CA GLY A 254 -6.48 0.23 7.65
C GLY A 254 -6.66 0.26 6.14
N SER A 255 -6.64 -0.93 5.54
CA SER A 255 -7.11 -1.15 4.17
C SER A 255 -7.57 -2.61 3.96
N ASN A 256 -8.51 -2.86 3.05
CA ASN A 256 -8.74 -4.21 2.53
C ASN A 256 -7.61 -4.67 1.59
N GLY A 257 -6.94 -3.76 0.89
CA GLY A 257 -5.74 -4.08 0.11
C GLY A 257 -4.49 -3.71 0.89
N ASP A 258 -3.68 -2.79 0.38
CA ASP A 258 -2.35 -2.50 0.94
C ASP A 258 -2.32 -1.28 1.87
N VAL A 259 -1.45 -1.31 2.88
CA VAL A 259 -1.10 -0.14 3.68
C VAL A 259 0.38 0.17 3.54
N LYS A 260 0.70 1.40 3.13
CA LYS A 260 2.08 1.91 3.05
C LYS A 260 2.25 3.10 3.98
N VAL A 261 3.04 2.96 5.04
CA VAL A 261 3.49 4.06 5.89
C VAL A 261 4.88 4.47 5.42
N LYS A 262 5.07 5.71 4.94
CA LYS A 262 6.38 6.19 4.45
C LYS A 262 7.31 6.58 5.62
N SER A 263 8.52 7.01 5.29
CA SER A 263 9.60 7.29 6.26
C SER A 263 9.20 8.34 7.30
N GLY A 264 9.54 8.11 8.58
CA GLY A 264 9.22 9.04 9.67
C GLY A 264 7.73 9.10 10.05
N GLY A 265 6.87 8.31 9.38
CA GLY A 265 5.46 8.24 9.72
C GLY A 265 5.23 7.64 11.11
N GLN A 266 4.31 8.23 11.86
CA GLN A 266 3.84 7.78 13.16
C GLN A 266 2.37 7.38 13.06
N THR A 267 2.03 6.17 13.49
CA THR A 267 0.63 5.69 13.49
C THR A 267 0.32 4.89 14.74
N GLY A 268 -0.97 4.64 15.02
CA GLY A 268 -1.38 3.65 16.01
C GLY A 268 -1.27 2.22 15.47
N SER A 269 -2.34 1.43 15.56
CA SER A 269 -2.37 0.09 14.97
C SER A 269 -2.54 0.15 13.45
N VAL A 270 -2.00 -0.82 12.72
CA VAL A 270 -2.21 -0.94 11.27
C VAL A 270 -2.76 -2.32 10.95
N ARG A 271 -3.80 -2.37 10.13
CA ARG A 271 -4.42 -3.63 9.68
C ARG A 271 -4.66 -3.58 8.17
N THR A 272 -4.19 -4.59 7.45
CA THR A 272 -4.30 -4.59 5.99
C THR A 272 -4.61 -5.99 5.46
N GLY A 273 -5.58 -6.09 4.56
CA GLY A 273 -5.94 -7.36 3.90
C GLY A 273 -4.93 -7.82 2.82
N GLY A 274 -4.00 -6.94 2.45
CA GLY A 274 -2.88 -7.17 1.54
C GLY A 274 -1.52 -7.02 2.21
N LYS A 275 -0.62 -6.23 1.60
CA LYS A 275 0.75 -5.99 2.05
C LYS A 275 0.82 -4.77 2.96
N LEU A 276 1.57 -4.90 4.07
CA LEU A 276 1.97 -3.81 4.94
C LEU A 276 3.42 -3.43 4.64
N PHE A 277 3.66 -2.15 4.33
CA PHE A 277 5.00 -1.59 4.15
C PHE A 277 5.21 -0.42 5.09
N THR A 278 6.26 -0.46 5.91
CA THR A 278 6.75 0.71 6.63
C THR A 278 7.96 1.28 5.91
N GLY A 279 8.12 2.60 5.94
CA GLY A 279 9.29 3.31 5.47
C GLY A 279 10.39 3.30 6.53
N ILE A 280 11.54 3.86 6.19
CA ILE A 280 12.68 3.95 7.11
C ILE A 280 12.29 4.82 8.32
N ALA A 281 12.68 4.39 9.52
CA ALA A 281 12.46 5.11 10.77
C ALA A 281 10.98 5.46 11.03
N ALA A 282 10.06 4.56 10.68
CA ALA A 282 8.65 4.71 11.04
C ALA A 282 8.42 4.31 12.51
N THR A 283 7.50 4.98 13.19
CA THR A 283 7.10 4.64 14.56
C THR A 283 5.64 4.19 14.59
N ILE A 284 5.39 3.01 15.11
CA ILE A 284 4.05 2.43 15.16
C ILE A 284 3.71 2.16 16.63
N ASN A 285 2.62 2.74 17.10
CA ASN A 285 2.14 2.63 18.47
C ASN A 285 0.94 1.69 18.56
N GLY A 286 1.13 0.46 18.10
CA GLY A 286 0.06 -0.53 18.08
C GLY A 286 0.46 -1.82 17.38
N ASN A 287 -0.52 -2.70 17.21
CA ASN A 287 -0.31 -3.95 16.49
C ASN A 287 -0.32 -3.72 14.98
N GLN A 288 0.51 -4.48 14.28
CA GLN A 288 0.61 -4.52 12.83
C GLN A 288 0.10 -5.87 12.36
N VAL A 289 -0.86 -5.87 11.44
CA VAL A 289 -1.33 -7.07 10.77
C VAL A 289 -1.37 -6.81 9.29
N GLY A 290 -0.50 -7.46 8.53
CA GLY A 290 -0.64 -7.58 7.08
C GLY A 290 -1.07 -9.00 6.75
N ASN A 291 -2.07 -9.21 5.90
CA ASN A 291 -2.57 -10.56 5.65
C ASN A 291 -1.63 -11.39 4.76
N ARG A 292 -0.82 -10.73 3.92
CA ARG A 292 0.12 -11.36 2.98
C ARG A 292 1.59 -11.16 3.35
N ARG A 293 1.98 -9.91 3.59
CA ARG A 293 3.37 -9.55 3.93
C ARG A 293 3.38 -8.36 4.87
N ALA A 294 4.29 -8.37 5.83
CA ALA A 294 4.60 -7.22 6.67
C ALA A 294 6.10 -6.89 6.55
N TYR A 295 6.41 -5.81 5.87
CA TYR A 295 7.76 -5.29 5.68
C TYR A 295 7.97 -4.09 6.59
N ILE A 296 8.77 -4.30 7.65
CA ILE A 296 9.15 -3.28 8.62
C ILE A 296 10.55 -2.78 8.26
N ARG A 297 10.70 -1.58 7.69
CA ARG A 297 11.98 -1.06 7.18
C ARG A 297 12.97 -0.64 8.24
N ASP A 298 14.20 -0.40 7.79
CA ASP A 298 15.35 0.00 8.59
C ASP A 298 15.03 1.11 9.60
N GLY A 299 15.50 0.96 10.84
CA GLY A 299 15.36 1.93 11.92
C GLY A 299 13.94 2.12 12.45
N SER A 300 12.96 1.33 12.00
CA SER A 300 11.57 1.47 12.46
C SER A 300 11.37 0.91 13.87
N THR A 301 10.42 1.48 14.59
CA THR A 301 10.01 1.03 15.93
C THR A 301 8.54 0.66 15.96
N VAL A 302 8.21 -0.52 16.48
CA VAL A 302 6.84 -1.00 16.66
C VAL A 302 6.59 -1.29 18.15
N HIS A 303 5.76 -0.47 18.79
CA HIS A 303 5.29 -0.65 20.17
C HIS A 303 4.07 -1.59 20.24
N GLY A 304 4.17 -2.73 19.57
CA GLY A 304 3.12 -3.74 19.49
C GLY A 304 3.58 -4.99 18.76
N SER A 305 2.64 -5.89 18.47
CA SER A 305 2.94 -7.13 17.76
C SER A 305 2.92 -6.91 16.24
N VAL A 306 3.72 -7.67 15.50
CA VAL A 306 3.69 -7.74 14.03
C VAL A 306 3.19 -9.12 13.63
N ASP A 307 2.17 -9.17 12.79
CA ASP A 307 1.59 -10.40 12.26
C ASP A 307 1.61 -10.32 10.72
N GLY A 308 2.27 -11.30 10.10
CA GLY A 308 2.32 -11.48 8.67
C GLY A 308 1.04 -12.07 8.08
N GLY A 309 0.06 -12.44 8.91
CA GLY A 309 -1.26 -12.89 8.47
C GLY A 309 -1.31 -14.36 8.09
N THR A 310 -2.46 -14.82 7.58
CA THR A 310 -2.72 -16.22 7.25
C THR A 310 -2.49 -16.59 5.79
N ASP A 311 -2.47 -15.61 4.88
CA ASP A 311 -2.39 -15.84 3.43
C ASP A 311 -0.94 -15.75 2.94
N LYS A 312 -0.18 -16.85 3.08
CA LYS A 312 1.28 -16.90 2.80
C LYS A 312 2.06 -15.83 3.56
N GLY A 313 1.54 -15.45 4.72
CA GLY A 313 2.02 -14.38 5.56
C GLY A 313 3.52 -14.45 5.81
N ARG A 314 4.26 -13.42 5.41
CA ARG A 314 5.71 -13.27 5.66
C ARG A 314 5.97 -11.99 6.45
N VAL A 315 6.88 -12.05 7.42
CA VAL A 315 7.40 -10.84 8.10
C VAL A 315 8.85 -10.62 7.71
N ILE A 316 9.20 -9.39 7.36
CA ILE A 316 10.56 -8.99 7.05
C ILE A 316 10.88 -7.76 7.88
N LEU A 317 11.87 -7.87 8.75
CA LEU A 317 12.38 -6.79 9.57
C LEU A 317 13.68 -6.28 8.94
N GLY A 318 13.77 -4.96 8.74
CA GLY A 318 14.96 -4.28 8.24
C GLY A 318 16.08 -4.24 9.28
N ARG A 319 17.13 -3.48 8.98
CA ARG A 319 18.23 -3.24 9.92
C ARG A 319 17.79 -2.34 11.06
N ASP A 320 18.37 -2.50 12.24
CA ASP A 320 18.13 -1.62 13.39
C ASP A 320 16.64 -1.43 13.73
N THR A 321 15.79 -2.42 13.41
CA THR A 321 14.35 -2.40 13.67
C THR A 321 14.07 -2.85 15.10
N GLU A 322 13.20 -2.17 15.82
CA GLU A 322 12.82 -2.53 17.19
C GLU A 322 11.34 -2.90 17.30
N ILE A 323 11.04 -4.11 17.77
CA ILE A 323 9.67 -4.59 17.99
C ILE A 323 9.47 -4.89 19.48
N PHE A 324 8.52 -4.23 20.13
CA PHE A 324 8.20 -4.41 21.57
C PHE A 324 7.03 -5.38 21.81
N GLY A 325 6.58 -6.09 20.78
CA GLY A 325 5.57 -7.13 20.87
C GLY A 325 5.96 -8.39 20.11
N LYS A 326 4.98 -9.26 19.89
CA LYS A 326 5.19 -10.57 19.27
C LYS A 326 5.40 -10.43 17.77
N VAL A 327 6.19 -11.31 17.17
CA VAL A 327 6.29 -11.38 15.70
C VAL A 327 5.73 -12.72 15.25
N ARG A 328 4.68 -12.70 14.43
CA ARG A 328 3.99 -13.89 13.92
C ARG A 328 4.00 -13.93 12.39
N SER A 329 4.09 -15.12 11.83
CA SER A 329 4.09 -15.34 10.38
C SER A 329 3.60 -16.75 10.10
N THR A 330 2.80 -16.96 9.06
CA THR A 330 2.54 -18.32 8.52
C THR A 330 3.67 -18.83 7.63
N ASN A 331 4.69 -18.02 7.39
CA ASN A 331 5.83 -18.37 6.54
C ASN A 331 7.09 -17.76 7.16
N ASP A 332 8.05 -17.30 6.35
CA ASP A 332 9.32 -16.78 6.86
C ASP A 332 9.18 -15.57 7.77
N ILE A 333 10.12 -15.47 8.73
CA ILE A 333 10.45 -14.24 9.44
C ILE A 333 11.91 -13.93 9.12
N LEU A 334 12.13 -12.93 8.27
CA LEU A 334 13.46 -12.47 7.89
C LEU A 334 13.88 -11.30 8.78
N ARG A 335 15.12 -11.31 9.25
CA ARG A 335 15.64 -10.30 10.19
C ARG A 335 16.90 -9.65 9.65
N GLY A 336 16.85 -8.34 9.48
CA GLY A 336 18.01 -7.51 9.19
C GLY A 336 18.95 -7.42 10.39
N GLU A 337 20.17 -6.97 10.10
CA GLU A 337 21.23 -6.74 11.09
C GLU A 337 20.74 -5.84 12.23
N ASN A 338 21.13 -6.16 13.47
CA ASN A 338 20.76 -5.41 14.69
C ASN A 338 19.25 -5.25 14.94
N SER A 339 18.37 -5.92 14.20
CA SER A 339 16.94 -5.93 14.54
C SER A 339 16.73 -6.58 15.92
N VAL A 340 15.94 -5.93 16.78
CA VAL A 340 15.63 -6.39 18.14
C VAL A 340 14.13 -6.65 18.24
N VAL A 341 13.78 -7.83 18.75
CA VAL A 341 12.41 -8.17 19.15
C VAL A 341 12.42 -8.36 20.66
N THR A 342 11.89 -7.37 21.37
CA THR A 342 11.85 -7.28 22.83
C THR A 342 10.58 -7.96 23.34
N CYS A 343 10.42 -9.24 23.07
CA CYS A 343 9.43 -10.09 23.71
C CYS A 343 9.89 -11.55 23.71
N SER A 344 9.21 -12.40 24.49
CA SER A 344 9.55 -13.82 24.60
C SER A 344 8.99 -14.69 23.45
N GLU A 345 8.33 -14.12 22.44
CA GLU A 345 7.57 -14.89 21.45
C GLU A 345 7.81 -14.38 20.01
N ILE A 346 8.65 -15.12 19.28
CA ILE A 346 8.76 -15.08 17.82
C ILE A 346 8.14 -16.38 17.31
N LEU A 347 7.04 -16.28 16.54
CA LEU A 347 6.28 -17.40 16.02
C LEU A 347 6.33 -17.44 14.51
N CYS A 348 7.02 -18.44 13.97
CA CYS A 348 6.83 -18.88 12.61
C CYS A 348 5.95 -20.14 12.67
N VAL A 349 4.67 -20.01 12.34
CA VAL A 349 3.83 -21.18 12.07
C VAL A 349 4.16 -21.54 10.63
N GLN A 350 5.14 -22.41 10.40
CA GLN A 350 5.18 -23.01 9.06
C GLN A 350 3.82 -23.68 8.85
N PRO A 351 3.17 -23.50 7.68
CA PRO A 351 1.95 -24.23 7.37
C PRO A 351 2.29 -25.70 7.59
N GLU A 352 1.37 -26.49 8.16
CA GLU A 352 1.56 -27.94 8.21
C GLU A 352 2.12 -28.37 6.86
N SER A 353 3.36 -28.86 6.90
CA SER A 353 4.11 -29.17 5.71
C SER A 353 3.27 -30.13 4.89
N ASP A 354 2.68 -29.64 3.81
CA ASP A 354 2.33 -30.48 2.69
C ASP A 354 3.68 -30.94 2.14
N GLU A 355 4.11 -32.07 2.72
CA GLU A 355 5.35 -32.78 2.53
C GLU A 355 6.66 -32.04 2.86
N THR A 356 7.59 -32.84 3.38
CA THR A 356 9.02 -32.59 3.50
C THR A 356 9.66 -32.15 2.18
N ALA A 357 9.46 -30.91 1.76
CA ALA A 357 10.40 -30.23 0.91
C ALA A 357 11.60 -29.84 1.79
N SER A 358 12.50 -30.79 1.98
CA SER A 358 13.90 -30.44 2.19
C SER A 358 14.25 -29.44 1.09
N HIS A 359 14.39 -28.16 1.43
CA HIS A 359 15.19 -27.25 0.62
C HIS A 359 16.63 -27.77 0.71
N THR A 360 16.89 -28.84 -0.02
CA THR A 360 18.17 -29.02 -0.67
C THR A 360 18.44 -27.67 -1.30
N LEU A 361 19.58 -27.04 -0.95
CA LEU A 361 20.18 -26.06 -1.83
C LEU A 361 19.98 -26.64 -3.22
N ILE A 362 19.07 -26.06 -4.01
CA ILE A 362 18.93 -26.45 -5.39
C ILE A 362 20.31 -26.15 -5.92
N ASP A 363 21.09 -27.20 -6.13
CA ASP A 363 22.27 -27.10 -6.94
C ASP A 363 21.72 -26.72 -8.30
N LEU A 364 21.68 -25.40 -8.56
CA LEU A 364 21.10 -24.82 -9.76
C LEU A 364 21.82 -25.34 -11.01
N MET A 365 22.92 -26.09 -10.86
CA MET A 365 23.54 -26.85 -11.95
C MET A 365 22.84 -28.17 -12.30
N GLU A 366 22.10 -28.83 -11.41
CA GLU A 366 21.59 -30.20 -11.67
C GLU A 366 20.17 -30.24 -12.26
N VAL A 367 19.39 -29.16 -12.15
CA VAL A 367 18.02 -29.06 -12.74
C VAL A 367 18.03 -28.56 -14.20
N LEU A 368 19.19 -28.16 -14.74
CA LEU A 368 19.32 -27.51 -16.06
C LEU A 368 19.75 -28.43 -17.22
N VAL A 369 19.53 -29.74 -17.09
CA VAL A 369 19.65 -30.71 -18.19
C VAL A 369 18.37 -31.54 -18.11
N ASP A 370 17.29 -31.28 -18.86
CA ASP A 370 17.10 -31.96 -20.16
C ASP A 370 15.86 -31.44 -20.95
N GLY A 371 15.03 -30.53 -20.41
CA GLY A 371 13.68 -30.27 -20.96
C GLY A 371 13.48 -28.97 -21.75
N THR A 372 13.73 -27.82 -21.12
CA THR A 372 13.33 -26.51 -21.68
C THR A 372 14.31 -25.93 -22.67
N VAL A 373 15.59 -26.28 -22.60
CA VAL A 373 16.55 -25.91 -23.64
C VAL A 373 16.20 -26.62 -24.95
N ALA A 374 15.62 -27.82 -24.90
CA ALA A 374 15.25 -28.60 -26.08
C ALA A 374 14.01 -28.04 -26.81
N SER A 375 13.05 -27.42 -26.12
CA SER A 375 11.88 -26.81 -26.77
C SER A 375 12.18 -25.45 -27.40
N ILE A 376 13.12 -24.67 -26.85
CA ILE A 376 13.55 -23.40 -27.47
C ILE A 376 14.64 -23.64 -28.55
N ALA A 377 15.47 -24.68 -28.42
CA ALA A 377 16.43 -25.09 -29.46
C ALA A 377 15.77 -25.92 -30.59
N GLY A 378 14.55 -26.41 -30.38
CA GLY A 378 13.76 -27.20 -31.32
C GLY A 378 13.22 -26.39 -32.50
N THR A 379 14.11 -26.02 -33.41
CA THR A 379 13.85 -25.34 -34.70
C THR A 379 13.59 -23.83 -34.57
N HIS A 380 14.62 -23.04 -34.90
CA HIS A 380 14.61 -21.60 -35.17
C HIS A 380 13.58 -21.19 -36.27
N VAL A 381 12.28 -21.29 -36.00
CA VAL A 381 11.21 -20.83 -36.91
C VAL A 381 10.34 -19.74 -36.25
N ALA A 382 10.79 -19.20 -35.12
CA ALA A 382 10.10 -18.11 -34.47
C ALA A 382 10.29 -16.79 -35.24
N THR A 383 9.23 -15.99 -35.33
CA THR A 383 9.21 -14.74 -36.12
C THR A 383 10.13 -13.69 -35.50
N ASP A 384 11.03 -13.14 -36.32
CA ASP A 384 11.83 -11.97 -35.96
C ASP A 384 10.99 -10.69 -36.08
N TYR A 385 11.18 -9.76 -35.14
CA TYR A 385 10.59 -8.42 -35.18
C TYR A 385 11.68 -7.36 -35.16
N ASN A 386 11.61 -6.41 -36.10
CA ASN A 386 12.51 -5.27 -36.16
C ASN A 386 11.68 -3.98 -36.31
N ILE A 387 11.27 -3.47 -35.15
CA ILE A 387 10.36 -2.34 -35.01
C ILE A 387 11.16 -1.05 -35.09
N LYS A 388 10.68 -0.09 -35.89
CA LYS A 388 11.40 1.17 -36.08
C LYS A 388 11.14 2.12 -34.90
N ARG A 389 11.84 3.24 -34.95
CA ARG A 389 11.64 4.35 -34.02
C ARG A 389 10.17 4.76 -34.00
N ASP A 390 9.64 5.09 -32.82
CA ASP A 390 8.27 5.62 -32.64
C ASP A 390 7.13 4.66 -33.05
N GLU A 391 7.43 3.37 -33.25
CA GLU A 391 6.44 2.33 -33.55
C GLU A 391 6.09 1.51 -32.30
N ALA A 392 4.89 0.94 -32.28
CA ALA A 392 4.42 0.05 -31.22
C ALA A 392 4.39 -1.42 -31.68
N LEU A 393 4.70 -2.33 -30.78
CA LEU A 393 4.60 -3.77 -30.95
C LEU A 393 3.83 -4.36 -29.77
N THR A 394 2.77 -5.11 -30.06
CA THR A 394 2.03 -5.89 -29.06
C THR A 394 2.26 -7.36 -29.33
N LEU A 395 2.69 -8.10 -28.31
CA LEU A 395 2.95 -9.53 -28.39
C LEU A 395 2.00 -10.27 -27.45
N ALA A 396 1.31 -11.29 -27.98
CA ALA A 396 0.64 -12.28 -27.14
C ALA A 396 1.68 -13.22 -26.49
N PRO A 397 1.35 -13.95 -25.43
CA PRO A 397 2.23 -15.02 -24.91
C PRO A 397 2.61 -16.02 -26.01
N GLY A 398 3.86 -16.50 -26.03
CA GLY A 398 4.37 -17.41 -27.06
C GLY A 398 5.87 -17.33 -27.35
N THR A 399 6.30 -17.92 -28.46
CA THR A 399 7.72 -18.01 -28.87
C THR A 399 8.06 -17.06 -30.01
N TYR A 400 9.16 -16.33 -29.83
CA TYR A 400 9.64 -15.26 -30.68
C TYR A 400 11.11 -15.43 -31.01
N GLY A 401 11.49 -15.00 -32.22
CA GLY A 401 12.89 -14.96 -32.63
C GLY A 401 13.60 -13.79 -31.97
N ARG A 402 14.32 -13.02 -32.78
CA ARG A 402 14.97 -11.79 -32.35
C ARG A 402 13.96 -10.65 -32.40
N VAL A 403 13.67 -10.08 -31.25
CA VAL A 403 12.83 -8.89 -31.13
C VAL A 403 13.71 -7.68 -30.87
N LYS A 404 13.73 -6.75 -31.82
CA LYS A 404 14.48 -5.50 -31.74
C LYS A 404 13.53 -4.33 -31.90
N LEU A 405 13.50 -3.47 -30.90
CA LEU A 405 12.74 -2.22 -30.90
C LEU A 405 13.67 -1.03 -31.10
N GLY A 406 13.24 -0.07 -31.92
CA GLY A 406 13.91 1.22 -32.12
C GLY A 406 13.86 2.10 -30.87
N ALA A 407 14.40 3.31 -30.99
CA ALA A 407 14.25 4.31 -29.92
C ALA A 407 12.80 4.82 -29.86
N ARG A 408 12.30 5.16 -28.68
CA ARG A 408 10.91 5.64 -28.47
C ARG A 408 9.82 4.69 -28.96
N SER A 409 10.16 3.42 -29.18
CA SER A 409 9.19 2.39 -29.51
C SER A 409 8.44 1.95 -28.25
N ILE A 410 7.26 1.35 -28.45
CA ILE A 410 6.42 0.82 -27.37
C ILE A 410 6.35 -0.70 -27.51
N LEU A 411 6.62 -1.45 -26.44
CA LEU A 411 6.37 -2.88 -26.34
C LEU A 411 5.21 -3.13 -25.36
N ASN A 412 4.16 -3.80 -25.79
CA ASN A 412 3.05 -4.22 -24.94
C ASN A 412 3.09 -5.74 -24.74
N LEU A 413 3.11 -6.15 -23.47
CA LEU A 413 3.01 -7.53 -23.01
C LEU A 413 1.80 -7.64 -22.07
N THR A 414 1.13 -8.77 -22.09
CA THR A 414 0.06 -9.13 -21.14
C THR A 414 0.57 -10.23 -20.21
N HIS A 415 -0.23 -10.69 -19.24
CA HIS A 415 0.08 -11.90 -18.47
C HIS A 415 0.38 -13.12 -19.39
N GLY A 416 1.20 -14.05 -18.91
CA GLY A 416 1.58 -15.29 -19.60
C GLY A 416 3.08 -15.47 -19.81
N GLU A 417 3.44 -16.51 -20.57
CA GLU A 417 4.83 -16.90 -20.83
C GLU A 417 5.31 -16.42 -22.21
N TYR A 418 6.48 -15.79 -22.23
CA TYR A 418 7.13 -15.27 -23.43
C TYR A 418 8.51 -15.88 -23.58
N TYR A 419 8.79 -16.45 -24.75
CA TYR A 419 10.08 -17.04 -25.07
C TYR A 419 10.72 -16.25 -26.21
N PHE A 420 11.93 -15.73 -26.01
CA PHE A 420 12.67 -14.97 -27.01
C PHE A 420 14.00 -15.64 -27.37
N GLU A 421 14.42 -15.55 -28.64
CA GLU A 421 15.83 -15.74 -28.97
C GLU A 421 16.65 -14.61 -28.34
N SER A 422 16.21 -13.35 -28.50
CA SER A 422 16.79 -12.16 -27.84
C SER A 422 15.78 -11.03 -27.83
N LEU A 423 15.81 -10.18 -26.80
CA LEU A 423 14.99 -8.97 -26.71
C LEU A 423 15.87 -7.74 -26.53
N ILE A 424 15.82 -6.79 -27.48
CA ILE A 424 16.64 -5.58 -27.46
C ILE A 424 15.77 -4.35 -27.70
N THR A 425 15.77 -3.39 -26.77
CA THR A 425 15.10 -2.08 -26.95
C THR A 425 16.09 -0.95 -27.21
N GLY A 426 15.66 0.06 -27.98
CA GLY A 426 16.35 1.33 -28.13
C GLY A 426 16.21 2.23 -26.90
N SER A 427 16.64 3.49 -26.97
CA SER A 427 16.48 4.45 -25.85
C SER A 427 15.10 5.12 -25.83
N ASP A 428 14.72 5.68 -24.69
CA ASP A 428 13.55 6.56 -24.53
C ASP A 428 12.21 5.90 -24.91
N GLY A 429 12.13 4.57 -24.82
CA GLY A 429 10.96 3.76 -25.16
C GLY A 429 10.10 3.41 -23.95
N THR A 430 9.03 2.67 -24.22
CA THR A 430 8.10 2.22 -23.18
C THR A 430 7.90 0.71 -23.26
N ILE A 431 7.90 0.04 -22.10
CA ILE A 431 7.50 -1.35 -21.95
C ILE A 431 6.27 -1.38 -21.04
N ASN A 432 5.14 -1.81 -21.56
CA ASN A 432 3.90 -1.99 -20.81
C ASN A 432 3.72 -3.47 -20.49
N MET A 433 3.61 -3.79 -19.20
CA MET A 433 3.31 -5.12 -18.66
C MET A 433 1.92 -5.05 -18.02
N ASP A 434 0.93 -5.63 -18.68
CA ASP A 434 -0.48 -5.58 -18.27
C ASP A 434 -0.93 -6.94 -17.71
N LEU A 435 -1.05 -7.02 -16.39
CA LEU A 435 -1.50 -8.18 -15.62
C LEU A 435 -2.96 -8.05 -15.18
N THR A 436 -3.73 -7.09 -15.71
CA THR A 436 -5.13 -6.90 -15.30
C THR A 436 -6.05 -8.11 -15.59
N SER A 437 -5.63 -9.00 -16.49
CA SER A 437 -6.39 -10.18 -16.93
C SER A 437 -5.81 -11.51 -16.45
N GLY A 438 -4.72 -11.52 -15.67
CA GLY A 438 -4.16 -12.76 -15.13
C GLY A 438 -2.96 -12.51 -14.21
N ASP A 439 -2.54 -13.57 -13.51
CA ASP A 439 -1.76 -13.38 -12.27
C ASP A 439 -0.26 -13.12 -12.48
N GLU A 440 0.35 -13.55 -13.60
CA GLU A 440 1.82 -13.56 -13.72
C GLU A 440 2.31 -13.26 -15.16
N LEU A 441 3.49 -12.64 -15.28
CA LEU A 441 4.26 -12.49 -16.52
C LEU A 441 5.64 -13.14 -16.37
N ALA A 442 5.92 -14.11 -17.23
CA ALA A 442 7.21 -14.79 -17.30
C ALA A 442 7.88 -14.58 -18.65
N ILE A 443 9.12 -14.09 -18.64
CA ILE A 443 9.93 -13.83 -19.84
C ILE A 443 11.18 -14.70 -19.81
N PHE A 444 11.36 -15.50 -20.84
CA PHE A 444 12.52 -16.37 -21.04
C PHE A 444 13.29 -15.93 -22.27
N ALA A 445 14.62 -15.83 -22.19
CA ALA A 445 15.46 -15.50 -23.34
C ALA A 445 16.73 -16.36 -23.43
N LEU A 446 17.00 -16.91 -24.63
CA LEU A 446 18.23 -17.68 -24.89
C LEU A 446 19.49 -16.80 -24.96
N ARG A 447 19.37 -15.61 -25.53
CA ARG A 447 20.47 -14.64 -25.67
C ARG A 447 20.17 -13.40 -24.84
N ASP A 448 20.86 -12.30 -25.14
CA ASP A 448 20.79 -11.12 -24.29
C ASP A 448 19.37 -10.53 -24.26
N ILE A 449 18.95 -10.12 -23.06
CA ILE A 449 17.92 -9.11 -22.89
C ILE A 449 18.63 -7.79 -22.64
N LYS A 450 18.47 -6.84 -23.56
CA LYS A 450 19.07 -5.52 -23.49
C LYS A 450 17.99 -4.45 -23.56
N ILE A 451 17.65 -3.93 -22.41
CA ILE A 451 16.77 -2.78 -22.23
C ILE A 451 17.61 -1.50 -22.37
N GLY A 452 17.16 -0.57 -23.21
CA GLY A 452 17.86 0.68 -23.51
C GLY A 452 17.93 1.65 -22.33
N LYS A 453 18.29 2.91 -22.60
CA LYS A 453 18.31 3.98 -21.60
C LYS A 453 16.96 4.68 -21.53
N ASN A 454 16.68 5.33 -20.40
CA ASN A 454 15.47 6.14 -20.18
C ASN A 454 14.19 5.39 -20.56
N GLN A 455 14.12 4.08 -20.29
CA GLN A 455 12.90 3.33 -20.55
C GLN A 455 11.90 3.60 -19.46
N VAL A 456 10.67 3.91 -19.86
CA VAL A 456 9.52 3.90 -18.96
C VAL A 456 8.98 2.47 -18.95
N ILE A 457 9.02 1.81 -17.79
CA ILE A 457 8.43 0.49 -17.63
C ILE A 457 7.16 0.65 -16.80
N ASN A 458 6.01 0.30 -17.37
CA ASN A 458 4.73 0.35 -16.69
C ASN A 458 4.29 -1.06 -16.33
N LEU A 459 3.93 -1.26 -15.06
CA LEU A 459 3.27 -2.47 -14.59
C LEU A 459 1.86 -2.11 -14.14
N THR A 460 0.85 -2.78 -14.70
CA THR A 460 -0.57 -2.54 -14.39
C THR A 460 -1.24 -3.85 -14.02
N GLY A 461 -2.10 -3.86 -12.99
CA GLY A 461 -2.86 -5.06 -12.59
C GLY A 461 -2.10 -6.08 -11.74
N GLY A 462 -0.86 -5.80 -11.35
CA GLY A 462 -0.06 -6.63 -10.44
C GLY A 462 1.10 -5.82 -9.84
N ASP A 463 2.07 -6.50 -9.24
CA ASP A 463 3.27 -5.91 -8.64
C ASP A 463 4.56 -6.65 -9.03
N ALA A 464 5.73 -6.19 -8.55
CA ALA A 464 7.00 -6.76 -8.99
C ALA A 464 7.17 -8.25 -8.59
N SER A 465 6.37 -8.78 -7.66
CA SER A 465 6.36 -10.21 -7.37
C SER A 465 5.66 -11.06 -8.44
N ASP A 466 4.95 -10.44 -9.37
CA ASP A 466 4.23 -11.12 -10.46
C ASP A 466 5.05 -11.19 -11.77
N VAL A 467 6.24 -10.59 -11.79
CA VAL A 467 7.10 -10.50 -12.98
C VAL A 467 8.38 -11.31 -12.78
N TYR A 468 8.59 -12.28 -13.67
CA TYR A 468 9.78 -13.14 -13.70
C TYR A 468 10.51 -13.06 -15.04
N VAL A 469 11.83 -12.96 -15.00
CA VAL A 469 12.69 -12.96 -16.19
C VAL A 469 13.82 -13.96 -16.02
N GLU A 470 13.93 -14.91 -16.93
CA GLU A 470 15.09 -15.79 -17.07
C GLU A 470 15.83 -15.48 -18.37
N VAL A 471 17.15 -15.30 -18.28
CA VAL A 471 18.00 -15.02 -19.44
C VAL A 471 19.28 -15.85 -19.42
N HIS A 472 19.50 -16.65 -20.47
CA HIS A 472 20.66 -17.53 -20.55
C HIS A 472 21.94 -16.79 -20.94
N ASN A 473 21.82 -15.52 -21.38
CA ASN A 473 22.95 -14.62 -21.58
C ASN A 473 22.87 -13.41 -20.63
N ASN A 474 23.33 -12.22 -21.03
CA ASN A 474 23.27 -11.07 -20.13
C ASN A 474 21.87 -10.48 -20.07
N PHE A 475 21.42 -10.13 -18.86
CA PHE A 475 20.42 -9.10 -18.68
C PHE A 475 21.12 -7.76 -18.54
N LYS A 476 20.69 -6.76 -19.29
CA LYS A 476 21.20 -5.39 -19.15
C LYS A 476 20.08 -4.38 -19.30
N ILE A 477 19.98 -3.48 -18.34
CA ILE A 477 19.12 -2.30 -18.42
C ILE A 477 19.96 -1.01 -18.39
N GLY A 478 19.63 -0.06 -19.26
CA GLY A 478 20.35 1.20 -19.41
C GLY A 478 19.94 2.26 -18.38
N THR A 479 20.83 3.24 -18.16
CA THR A 479 20.65 4.37 -17.24
C THR A 479 19.28 5.04 -17.33
N GLY A 480 18.76 5.47 -16.17
CA GLY A 480 17.54 6.29 -16.05
C GLY A 480 16.26 5.56 -16.43
N SER A 481 16.26 4.23 -16.39
CA SER A 481 15.09 3.39 -16.65
C SER A 481 14.55 2.84 -15.34
N ASP A 482 13.32 2.34 -15.35
CA ASP A 482 12.71 1.65 -14.19
C ASP A 482 12.73 0.13 -14.39
N TRP A 483 12.60 -0.67 -13.33
CA TRP A 483 12.39 -2.12 -13.44
C TRP A 483 11.52 -2.68 -12.33
N PHE A 484 10.62 -3.61 -12.70
CA PHE A 484 9.78 -4.40 -11.80
C PHE A 484 9.97 -5.88 -12.13
N GLY A 485 10.35 -6.70 -11.15
CA GLY A 485 10.42 -8.15 -11.32
C GLY A 485 11.71 -8.82 -10.87
N THR A 486 11.66 -10.14 -10.73
CA THR A 486 12.84 -10.96 -10.50
C THR A 486 13.55 -11.29 -11.80
N ILE A 487 14.87 -11.08 -11.84
CA ILE A 487 15.75 -11.45 -12.94
C ILE A 487 16.65 -12.60 -12.52
N TYR A 488 16.69 -13.66 -13.31
CA TYR A 488 17.57 -14.81 -13.18
C TYR A 488 18.42 -14.98 -14.44
N ALA A 489 19.74 -14.78 -14.30
CA ALA A 489 20.71 -14.96 -15.37
C ALA A 489 21.70 -16.10 -15.04
N PRO A 490 21.30 -17.39 -15.18
CA PRO A 490 22.04 -18.54 -14.66
C PRO A 490 23.49 -18.66 -15.12
N TYR A 491 23.82 -18.16 -16.32
CA TYR A 491 25.13 -18.38 -16.94
C TYR A 491 25.99 -17.12 -17.07
N LYS A 492 25.41 -15.93 -16.89
CA LYS A 492 26.06 -14.64 -17.19
C LYS A 492 25.72 -13.58 -16.13
N ASN A 493 25.69 -12.31 -16.54
CA ASN A 493 25.58 -11.17 -15.64
C ASN A 493 24.18 -10.58 -15.69
N VAL A 494 23.76 -10.02 -14.57
CA VAL A 494 22.69 -9.01 -14.51
C VAL A 494 23.37 -7.64 -14.35
N ILE A 495 23.11 -6.71 -15.26
CA ILE A 495 23.72 -5.38 -15.27
C ILE A 495 22.63 -4.33 -15.14
N ILE A 496 22.54 -3.72 -13.96
CA ILE A 496 21.63 -2.61 -13.64
C ILE A 496 22.40 -1.30 -13.89
N GLY A 497 21.85 -0.46 -14.77
CA GLY A 497 22.37 0.86 -15.12
C GLY A 497 22.39 1.86 -13.96
N GLN A 498 22.85 3.07 -14.26
CA GLN A 498 22.87 4.17 -13.28
C GLN A 498 21.46 4.74 -13.08
N ASP A 499 21.18 5.25 -11.89
CA ASP A 499 19.92 5.94 -11.57
C ASP A 499 18.67 5.12 -11.94
N ILE A 500 18.71 3.82 -11.63
CA ILE A 500 17.59 2.90 -11.86
C ILE A 500 16.91 2.61 -10.52
N PRO A 501 15.62 2.95 -10.36
CA PRO A 501 14.79 2.32 -9.35
C PRO A 501 14.47 0.89 -9.79
N PHE A 502 14.96 -0.07 -9.02
CA PHE A 502 14.78 -1.50 -9.26
C PHE A 502 13.94 -2.08 -8.14
N GLU A 503 12.71 -2.49 -8.43
CA GLU A 503 11.83 -3.20 -7.50
C GLU A 503 11.80 -4.67 -7.92
N GLY A 504 12.45 -5.55 -7.15
CA GLY A 504 12.62 -6.94 -7.58
C GLY A 504 13.78 -7.67 -6.92
N ALA A 505 14.21 -8.78 -7.53
CA ALA A 505 15.42 -9.50 -7.17
C ALA A 505 16.31 -9.75 -8.40
N ALA A 506 17.62 -9.85 -8.21
CA ALA A 506 18.56 -10.14 -9.28
C ALA A 506 19.49 -11.29 -8.88
N TYR A 507 19.53 -12.31 -9.72
CA TYR A 507 20.34 -13.51 -9.57
C TYR A 507 21.18 -13.69 -10.82
N ALA A 508 22.47 -13.94 -10.66
CA ALA A 508 23.39 -14.10 -11.78
C ALA A 508 24.39 -15.22 -11.49
N GLY A 509 24.67 -16.06 -12.48
CA GLY A 509 25.72 -17.08 -12.37
C GLY A 509 27.14 -16.49 -12.41
N LYS A 510 27.29 -15.25 -12.87
CA LYS A 510 28.56 -14.52 -12.84
C LYS A 510 28.55 -13.34 -11.87
N ASN A 511 27.96 -12.22 -12.29
CA ASN A 511 27.95 -11.00 -11.49
C ASN A 511 26.60 -10.31 -11.56
N VAL A 512 26.14 -9.78 -10.43
CA VAL A 512 25.13 -8.72 -10.39
C VAL A 512 25.90 -7.40 -10.27
N ILE A 513 25.79 -6.54 -11.28
CA ILE A 513 26.50 -5.27 -11.36
C ILE A 513 25.47 -4.15 -11.27
N VAL A 514 25.46 -3.42 -10.15
CA VAL A 514 24.65 -2.22 -9.95
C VAL A 514 25.57 -1.00 -10.10
N LYS A 515 25.22 -0.08 -10.99
CA LYS A 515 25.99 1.16 -11.19
C LYS A 515 25.50 2.29 -10.28
N ASP A 516 26.32 3.32 -10.15
CA ASP A 516 26.07 4.51 -9.31
C ASP A 516 24.64 5.04 -9.45
N GLY A 517 24.02 5.38 -8.31
CA GLY A 517 22.66 5.92 -8.26
C GLY A 517 21.53 4.89 -8.42
N GLY A 518 21.85 3.63 -8.74
CA GLY A 518 20.86 2.55 -8.71
C GLY A 518 20.37 2.29 -7.28
N SER A 519 19.05 2.19 -7.09
CA SER A 519 18.43 1.75 -5.84
C SER A 519 17.75 0.40 -6.07
N VAL A 520 17.97 -0.55 -5.17
CA VAL A 520 17.38 -1.90 -5.25
C VAL A 520 16.45 -2.06 -4.06
N GLU A 521 15.15 -2.07 -4.34
CA GLU A 521 14.09 -2.46 -3.42
C GLU A 521 13.81 -3.95 -3.65
N PHE A 522 14.08 -4.76 -2.63
CA PHE A 522 14.01 -6.21 -2.77
C PHE A 522 12.56 -6.70 -2.79
N GLU A 523 12.15 -7.31 -3.91
CA GLU A 523 10.88 -7.99 -4.06
C GLU A 523 11.09 -9.31 -4.84
N LEU A 524 10.83 -10.45 -4.18
CA LEU A 524 10.91 -11.75 -4.84
C LEU A 524 9.64 -12.04 -5.61
N ALA A 525 9.82 -12.62 -6.80
CA ALA A 525 8.72 -13.23 -7.53
C ALA A 525 8.03 -14.29 -6.67
N ASP A 526 6.70 -14.27 -6.65
CA ASP A 526 5.85 -15.17 -5.86
C ASP A 526 6.08 -16.65 -6.23
N ARG A 527 6.59 -16.89 -7.44
CA ARG A 527 7.17 -18.15 -7.86
C ARG A 527 8.52 -17.91 -8.53
N LEU A 528 9.57 -18.53 -7.99
CA LEU A 528 10.68 -18.95 -8.83
C LEU A 528 10.11 -20.05 -9.73
N TYR A 529 10.01 -19.80 -11.04
CA TYR A 529 9.65 -20.84 -12.01
C TYR A 529 10.67 -21.98 -11.88
N THR A 530 10.32 -22.99 -11.08
CA THR A 530 11.06 -24.24 -11.03
C THR A 530 10.50 -25.01 -12.20
N ILE A 531 11.17 -24.96 -13.35
CA ILE A 531 10.76 -25.76 -14.49
C ILE A 531 11.05 -27.22 -14.11
N VAL A 532 10.09 -27.87 -13.46
CA VAL A 532 10.15 -29.29 -13.17
C VAL A 532 9.86 -30.00 -14.48
N GLY A 533 10.92 -30.23 -15.27
CA GLY A 533 10.87 -31.22 -16.33
C GLY A 533 10.56 -32.56 -15.68
N THR A 534 9.34 -33.05 -15.86
CA THR A 534 9.06 -34.46 -15.63
C THR A 534 9.81 -35.24 -16.72
N PRO A 535 10.64 -36.25 -16.36
CA PRO A 535 11.42 -37.03 -17.32
C PRO A 535 10.57 -37.83 -18.29
#